data_AF-A0A8S8XKF2-F1
#
_entry.id   AF-A0A8S8XKF2-F1
#
_cell.length_a   1.000
_cell.length_b   1.000
_cell.length_c   1.000
_cell.angle_alpha   90.00
_cell.angle_beta   90.00
_cell.angle_gamma   90.00
#
_symmetry.space_group_name_H-M   'P 1'
#
loop_
_entity.id
_entity.type
_entity.pdbx_description
1 polymer ?
#
loop_
_entity_poly.entity_id
_entity_poly.type
_entity_poly.pdbx_seq_one_letter_code
_entity_poly.pdbx_strand_id
1 'polypeptide(L)'
;MKAYGQCEVNMRAINATALMCLILLIASVPHDINDTKELEQARQISNSNSDISITYSNGPTNGQSLTGVYTLSFALSGSNTVDSLSVEISSDATNWASIATLTSSPWVTYLDTTTFANGSYQLKAIAYDSTADENVIEISPSFTIANQVPVITEFSVNSIEYGSGSSASDRAWFSIAADATLEVYLGRQ
;
A
#
# COMPACT_ATOMS: atom_id res chain seq x y z
N MET A 1 -8.53 -16.83 -93.49
CA MET A 1 -7.89 -16.96 -92.16
C MET A 1 -7.78 -15.58 -91.52
N LYS A 2 -8.85 -15.08 -90.88
CA LYS A 2 -8.87 -13.77 -90.17
C LYS A 2 -9.40 -13.88 -88.73
N ALA A 3 -9.61 -15.09 -88.22
CA ALA A 3 -10.25 -15.33 -86.92
C ALA A 3 -9.26 -15.55 -85.76
N TYR A 4 -7.97 -15.80 -86.02
CA TYR A 4 -7.00 -16.10 -84.95
C TYR A 4 -6.36 -14.85 -84.33
N GLY A 5 -6.21 -13.75 -85.09
CA GLY A 5 -5.62 -12.51 -84.59
C GLY A 5 -6.55 -11.64 -83.73
N GLN A 6 -7.87 -11.83 -83.81
CA GLN A 6 -8.84 -11.08 -82.98
C GLN A 6 -9.04 -11.70 -81.59
N CYS A 7 -8.77 -12.99 -81.39
CA CYS A 7 -8.89 -13.64 -80.09
C CYS A 7 -7.76 -13.23 -79.12
N GLU A 8 -6.52 -13.08 -79.63
CA GLU A 8 -5.37 -12.66 -78.82
C GLU A 8 -5.44 -11.20 -78.36
N VAL A 9 -5.95 -10.30 -79.20
CA VAL A 9 -6.06 -8.86 -78.89
C VAL A 9 -7.16 -8.62 -77.86
N ASN A 10 -8.30 -9.32 -77.96
CA ASN A 10 -9.40 -9.20 -77.01
C ASN A 10 -9.03 -9.78 -75.63
N MET A 11 -8.26 -10.87 -75.56
CA MET A 11 -7.83 -11.46 -74.29
C MET A 11 -6.77 -10.62 -73.56
N ARG A 12 -5.89 -9.91 -74.29
CA ARG A 12 -4.94 -8.94 -73.69
C ARG A 12 -5.61 -7.66 -73.19
N ALA A 13 -6.63 -7.17 -73.90
CA ALA A 13 -7.39 -5.98 -73.49
C ALA A 13 -8.25 -6.24 -72.24
N ILE A 14 -8.88 -7.42 -72.13
CA ILE A 14 -9.68 -7.82 -70.95
C ILE A 14 -8.78 -7.96 -69.71
N ASN A 15 -7.59 -8.55 -69.85
CA ASN A 15 -6.64 -8.69 -68.72
C ASN A 15 -6.06 -7.34 -68.28
N ALA A 16 -5.79 -6.41 -69.20
CA ALA A 16 -5.35 -5.06 -68.86
C ALA A 16 -6.46 -4.23 -68.17
N THR A 17 -7.71 -4.38 -68.62
CA THR A 17 -8.87 -3.69 -68.03
C THR A 17 -9.20 -4.28 -66.65
N ALA A 18 -9.14 -5.60 -66.49
CA ALA A 18 -9.32 -6.26 -65.19
C ALA A 18 -8.22 -5.89 -64.19
N LEU A 19 -6.97 -5.78 -64.62
CA LEU A 19 -5.86 -5.31 -63.79
C LEU A 19 -6.01 -3.83 -63.40
N MET A 20 -6.46 -2.98 -64.33
CA MET A 20 -6.71 -1.56 -64.07
C MET A 20 -7.92 -1.35 -63.14
N CYS A 21 -8.99 -2.13 -63.29
CA CYS A 21 -10.13 -2.13 -62.37
C CYS A 21 -9.75 -2.66 -60.99
N LEU A 22 -8.89 -3.69 -60.91
CA LEU A 22 -8.38 -4.20 -59.64
C LEU A 22 -7.54 -3.14 -58.93
N ILE A 23 -6.63 -2.44 -59.64
CA ILE A 23 -5.81 -1.34 -59.10
C ILE A 23 -6.67 -0.15 -58.64
N LEU A 24 -7.72 0.20 -59.38
CA LEU A 24 -8.65 1.26 -58.98
C LEU A 24 -9.49 0.88 -57.75
N LEU A 25 -9.82 -0.41 -57.57
CA LEU A 25 -10.52 -0.91 -56.38
C LEU A 25 -9.64 -0.87 -55.11
N ILE A 26 -8.35 -1.16 -55.22
CA ILE A 26 -7.39 -1.03 -54.08
C ILE A 26 -7.10 0.44 -53.75
N ALA A 27 -7.15 1.35 -54.73
CA ALA A 27 -6.96 2.79 -54.51
C ALA A 27 -8.21 3.49 -53.93
N SER A 28 -9.38 2.85 -54.00
CA SER A 28 -10.63 3.34 -53.39
C SER A 28 -10.86 2.86 -51.95
N VAL A 29 -9.95 2.05 -51.39
CA VAL A 29 -9.93 1.85 -49.94
C VAL A 29 -9.54 3.19 -49.33
N PRO A 30 -10.38 3.82 -48.49
CA PRO A 30 -9.92 4.97 -47.73
C PRO A 30 -8.72 4.47 -46.91
N HIS A 31 -7.53 4.91 -47.28
CA HIS A 31 -6.38 4.81 -46.41
C HIS A 31 -6.74 5.71 -45.23
N ASP A 32 -7.18 5.11 -44.14
CA ASP A 32 -7.35 5.80 -42.88
C ASP A 32 -5.95 6.27 -42.49
N ILE A 33 -5.55 7.48 -42.95
CA ILE A 33 -4.39 8.20 -42.41
C ILE A 33 -4.81 8.76 -41.05
N ASN A 34 -5.26 7.87 -40.17
CA ASN A 34 -5.46 8.11 -38.76
C ASN A 34 -4.44 7.33 -37.92
N ASP A 35 -3.56 6.54 -38.55
CA ASP A 35 -2.45 5.86 -37.86
C ASP A 35 -1.37 6.81 -37.30
N THR A 36 -1.47 8.11 -37.56
CA THR A 36 -0.66 9.13 -36.89
C THR A 36 -1.39 9.85 -35.77
N LYS A 37 -2.70 9.65 -35.58
CA LYS A 37 -3.43 10.21 -34.43
C LYS A 37 -3.40 9.33 -33.19
N GLU A 38 -3.14 8.03 -33.32
CA GLU A 38 -2.98 7.14 -32.16
C GLU A 38 -1.58 7.20 -31.53
N LEU A 39 -0.56 7.60 -32.29
CA LEU A 39 0.79 7.82 -31.75
C LEU A 39 0.96 9.19 -31.07
N GLU A 40 -0.05 10.05 -31.16
CA GLU A 40 -0.18 11.27 -30.35
C GLU A 40 -0.92 11.03 -29.02
N GLN A 41 -1.16 9.77 -28.61
CA GLN A 41 -1.18 9.47 -27.16
C GLN A 41 0.25 9.52 -26.65
N ALA A 42 0.75 10.76 -26.61
CA ALA A 42 2.01 11.15 -26.05
C ALA A 42 2.20 10.45 -24.71
N ARG A 43 3.42 9.99 -24.47
CA ARG A 43 3.96 9.75 -23.13
C ARG A 43 3.50 10.91 -22.25
N GLN A 44 2.43 10.72 -21.47
CA GLN A 44 2.07 11.65 -20.41
C GLN A 44 3.21 11.53 -19.41
N ILE A 45 4.19 12.42 -19.54
CA ILE A 45 5.05 12.73 -18.41
C ILE A 45 4.09 13.38 -17.44
N SER A 46 3.65 12.62 -16.44
CA SER A 46 2.91 13.17 -15.31
C SER A 46 3.87 14.06 -14.55
N ASN A 47 4.08 15.27 -15.04
CA ASN A 47 4.73 16.31 -14.28
C ASN A 47 3.71 16.69 -13.21
N SER A 48 4.01 16.39 -11.95
CA SER A 48 3.24 16.95 -10.85
C SER A 48 3.42 18.46 -10.85
N ASN A 49 2.32 19.20 -10.74
CA ASN A 49 2.35 20.66 -10.60
C ASN A 49 2.55 21.07 -9.13
N SER A 50 2.52 20.11 -8.21
CA SER A 50 2.80 20.32 -6.79
C SER A 50 4.30 20.42 -6.52
N ASP A 51 4.70 21.40 -5.70
CA ASP A 51 6.06 21.52 -5.15
C ASP A 51 6.17 20.94 -3.73
N ILE A 52 5.11 20.31 -3.23
CA ILE A 52 5.06 19.77 -1.88
C ILE A 52 5.92 18.51 -1.78
N SER A 53 6.70 18.42 -0.70
CA SER A 53 7.40 17.20 -0.29
C SER A 53 7.01 16.84 1.14
N ILE A 54 6.67 15.57 1.34
CA ILE A 54 6.31 15.00 2.64
C ILE A 54 7.55 14.30 3.21
N THR A 55 7.85 14.51 4.48
CA THR A 55 8.87 13.76 5.21
C THR A 55 8.28 13.24 6.51
N TYR A 56 8.45 11.96 6.79
CA TYR A 56 8.19 11.39 8.11
C TYR A 56 9.24 11.87 9.11
N SER A 57 8.97 12.97 9.84
CA SER A 57 9.87 13.50 10.87
C SER A 57 10.00 12.57 12.08
N ASN A 58 8.92 11.84 12.40
CA ASN A 58 8.94 10.73 13.34
C ASN A 58 8.08 9.58 12.78
N GLY A 59 8.63 8.88 11.80
CA GLY A 59 8.02 7.66 11.24
C GLY A 59 8.83 6.41 11.55
N PRO A 60 8.27 5.22 11.27
CA PRO A 60 8.97 3.96 11.43
C PRO A 60 10.19 3.89 10.50
N THR A 61 11.30 3.39 11.03
CA THR A 61 12.50 3.09 10.25
C THR A 61 12.45 1.67 9.68
N ASN A 62 13.28 1.39 8.66
CA ASN A 62 13.28 0.08 8.00
C ASN A 62 13.58 -1.06 8.99
N GLY A 63 12.66 -2.02 9.10
CA GLY A 63 12.76 -3.17 9.99
C GLY A 63 12.52 -2.86 11.47
N GLN A 64 12.11 -1.63 11.82
CA GLN A 64 11.77 -1.28 13.20
C GLN A 64 10.60 -2.12 13.69
N SER A 65 10.68 -2.58 14.95
CA SER A 65 9.57 -3.26 15.62
C SER A 65 8.81 -2.27 16.50
N LEU A 66 7.50 -2.16 16.30
CA LEU A 66 6.60 -1.29 17.04
C LEU A 66 5.64 -2.09 17.91
N THR A 67 5.38 -1.56 19.11
CA THR A 67 4.38 -2.07 20.06
C THR A 67 3.70 -0.91 20.79
N GLY A 68 2.43 -1.07 21.13
CA GLY A 68 1.65 -0.06 21.82
C GLY A 68 1.33 1.15 20.93
N VAL A 69 1.30 2.34 21.54
CA VAL A 69 0.99 3.59 20.83
C VAL A 69 2.27 4.26 20.37
N TYR A 70 2.39 4.48 19.06
CA TYR A 70 3.52 5.17 18.42
C TYR A 70 3.07 6.53 17.87
N THR A 71 3.74 7.60 18.26
CA THR A 71 3.43 8.94 17.72
C THR A 71 4.01 9.07 16.31
N LEU A 72 3.21 9.58 15.37
CA LEU A 72 3.64 9.88 14.00
C LEU A 72 3.68 11.39 13.81
N SER A 73 4.77 11.90 13.23
CA SER A 73 4.87 13.32 12.85
C SER A 73 5.44 13.49 11.46
N PHE A 74 4.96 14.53 10.78
CA PHE A 74 5.28 14.83 9.39
C PHE A 74 5.77 16.27 9.25
N ALA A 75 6.80 16.45 8.44
CA ALA A 75 7.20 17.76 7.92
C ALA A 75 6.75 17.85 6.46
N LEU A 76 6.06 18.94 6.14
CA LEU A 76 5.73 19.31 4.78
C LEU A 76 6.62 20.48 4.39
N SER A 77 7.21 20.42 3.20
CA SER A 77 8.00 21.49 2.61
C SER A 77 7.48 21.81 1.21
N GLY A 78 7.78 23.00 0.71
CA GLY A 78 7.20 23.56 -0.51
C GLY A 78 6.58 24.93 -0.24
N SER A 79 6.05 25.55 -1.28
CA SER A 79 5.42 26.88 -1.23
C SER A 79 3.91 26.85 -1.45
N ASN A 80 3.38 25.74 -1.97
CA ASN A 80 1.95 25.53 -2.13
C ASN A 80 1.21 25.31 -0.79
N THR A 81 -0.12 25.42 -0.83
CA THR A 81 -0.98 25.23 0.34
C THR A 81 -1.46 23.79 0.42
N VAL A 82 -1.31 23.17 1.59
CA VAL A 82 -1.81 21.82 1.87
C VAL A 82 -3.04 21.92 2.76
N ASP A 83 -4.19 21.45 2.27
CA ASP A 83 -5.46 21.49 3.00
C ASP A 83 -5.65 20.28 3.91
N SER A 84 -5.11 19.12 3.52
CA SER A 84 -5.22 17.91 4.32
C SER A 84 -4.06 16.94 4.13
N LEU A 85 -3.80 16.13 5.16
CA LEU A 85 -2.88 15.00 5.14
C LEU A 85 -3.61 13.75 5.65
N SER A 86 -3.87 12.80 4.75
CA SER A 86 -4.37 11.47 5.11
C SER A 86 -3.22 10.53 5.41
N VAL A 87 -3.34 9.75 6.47
CA VAL A 87 -2.37 8.72 6.86
C VAL A 87 -3.05 7.37 6.82
N GLU A 88 -2.46 6.44 6.09
CA GLU A 88 -2.97 5.09 5.88
C GLU A 88 -1.89 4.04 6.18
N ILE A 89 -2.33 2.82 6.48
CA ILE A 89 -1.46 1.66 6.76
C ILE A 89 -1.88 0.45 5.94
N SER A 90 -0.90 -0.34 5.50
CA SER A 90 -1.14 -1.56 4.75
C SER A 90 -0.11 -2.63 5.05
N SER A 91 -0.53 -3.89 5.10
CA SER A 91 0.33 -5.07 5.18
C SER A 91 0.70 -5.68 3.82
N ASP A 92 0.01 -5.27 2.75
CA ASP A 92 0.13 -5.84 1.39
C ASP A 92 0.40 -4.78 0.31
N ALA A 93 0.56 -3.52 0.71
CA ALA A 93 0.72 -2.34 -0.15
C ALA A 93 -0.41 -2.09 -1.15
N THR A 94 -1.52 -2.81 -1.04
CA THR A 94 -2.65 -2.77 -2.00
C THR A 94 -3.93 -2.32 -1.29
N ASN A 95 -4.22 -2.90 -0.13
CA ASN A 95 -5.36 -2.57 0.72
C ASN A 95 -4.88 -1.65 1.84
N TRP A 96 -5.34 -0.40 1.82
CA TRP A 96 -4.92 0.63 2.75
C TRP A 96 -6.05 0.95 3.73
N ALA A 97 -5.75 0.85 5.03
CA ALA A 97 -6.65 1.23 6.11
C ALA A 97 -6.34 2.65 6.58
N SER A 98 -7.37 3.48 6.74
CA SER A 98 -7.21 4.84 7.25
C SER A 98 -6.83 4.85 8.73
N ILE A 99 -5.82 5.64 9.09
CA ILE A 99 -5.43 5.93 10.48
C ILE A 99 -6.00 7.27 10.90
N ALA A 100 -5.76 8.32 10.12
CA ALA A 100 -6.17 9.68 10.44
C ALA A 100 -6.22 10.57 9.20
N THR A 101 -7.01 11.65 9.29
CA THR A 101 -6.95 12.78 8.37
C THR A 101 -6.69 14.04 9.18
N LEU A 102 -5.60 14.72 8.85
CA LEU A 102 -5.16 15.95 9.50
C LEU A 102 -5.47 17.14 8.57
N THR A 103 -5.85 18.28 9.13
CA THR A 103 -6.26 19.48 8.35
C THR A 103 -5.45 20.73 8.66
N SER A 104 -4.49 20.63 9.59
CA SER A 104 -3.60 21.76 9.94
C SER A 104 -2.31 21.28 10.60
N SER A 105 -1.30 22.15 10.56
CA SER A 105 -0.04 21.98 11.29
C SER A 105 -0.23 22.27 12.79
N PRO A 106 0.39 21.52 13.72
CA PRO A 106 1.38 20.47 13.48
C PRO A 106 0.76 19.16 12.98
N TRP A 107 1.35 18.60 11.93
CA TRP A 107 0.92 17.34 11.30
C TRP A 107 1.33 16.15 12.17
N VAL A 108 0.55 15.86 13.21
CA VAL A 108 0.84 14.82 14.20
C VAL A 108 -0.38 13.94 14.42
N THR A 109 -0.15 12.63 14.50
CA THR A 109 -1.16 11.63 14.88
C THR A 109 -0.50 10.50 15.66
N TYR A 110 -1.23 9.43 15.96
CA TYR A 110 -0.69 8.22 16.57
C TYR A 110 -1.16 6.96 15.84
N LEU A 111 -0.29 5.95 15.87
CA LEU A 111 -0.60 4.57 15.48
C LEU A 111 -0.74 3.75 16.76
N ASP A 112 -1.95 3.31 17.07
CA ASP A 112 -2.15 2.27 18.10
C ASP A 112 -1.93 0.91 17.45
N THR A 113 -0.79 0.26 17.72
CA THR A 113 -0.49 -1.03 17.12
C THR A 113 -1.34 -2.15 17.71
N THR A 114 -1.97 -1.97 18.87
CA THR A 114 -2.72 -3.04 19.56
C THR A 114 -3.98 -3.48 18.81
N THR A 115 -4.46 -2.64 17.89
CA THR A 115 -5.60 -2.95 17.01
C THR A 115 -5.20 -3.69 15.74
N PHE A 116 -3.91 -3.89 15.50
CA PHE A 116 -3.37 -4.57 14.33
C PHE A 116 -2.78 -5.93 14.70
N ALA A 117 -2.87 -6.89 13.77
CA ALA A 117 -2.20 -8.18 13.92
C ALA A 117 -0.68 -8.02 13.82
N ASN A 118 0.07 -8.97 14.38
CA ASN A 118 1.52 -8.98 14.21
C ASN A 118 1.88 -9.26 12.74
N GLY A 119 2.83 -8.50 12.21
CA GLY A 119 3.21 -8.61 10.80
C GLY A 119 4.04 -7.43 10.30
N SER A 120 4.37 -7.46 9.01
CA SER A 120 5.07 -6.39 8.30
C SER A 120 4.07 -5.40 7.71
N TYR A 121 4.34 -4.10 7.84
CA TYR A 121 3.47 -3.01 7.43
C TYR A 121 4.26 -1.87 6.78
N GLN A 122 3.56 -1.05 5.98
CA GLN A 122 4.02 0.24 5.49
C GLN A 122 2.96 1.31 5.79
N LEU A 123 3.40 2.55 5.96
CA LEU A 123 2.54 3.73 6.04
C LEU A 123 2.54 4.46 4.70
N LYS A 124 1.42 5.12 4.40
CA LYS A 124 1.26 6.02 3.26
C LYS A 124 0.68 7.33 3.77
N ALA A 125 1.36 8.42 3.45
CA ALA A 125 0.91 9.77 3.69
C ALA A 125 0.46 10.37 2.36
N ILE A 126 -0.73 10.98 2.35
CA ILE A 126 -1.32 11.59 1.16
C ILE A 126 -1.67 13.03 1.52
N ALA A 127 -0.88 13.98 1.04
CA ALA A 127 -1.15 15.40 1.18
C ALA A 127 -1.98 15.89 -0.01
N TYR A 128 -3.09 16.58 0.24
CA TYR A 128 -3.83 17.27 -0.80
C TYR A 128 -3.34 18.72 -0.90
N ASP A 129 -2.67 19.02 -2.01
CA ASP A 129 -2.21 20.35 -2.39
C ASP A 129 -3.33 21.09 -3.12
N SER A 130 -3.94 22.05 -2.44
CA SER A 130 -5.06 22.83 -2.96
C SER A 130 -4.63 23.93 -3.94
N THR A 131 -3.34 24.30 -3.96
CA THR A 131 -2.80 25.23 -4.96
C THR A 131 -2.67 24.54 -6.32
N ALA A 132 -2.24 23.28 -6.33
CA ALA A 132 -2.06 22.48 -7.56
C ALA A 132 -3.27 21.62 -7.92
N ASP A 133 -4.24 21.45 -7.02
CA ASP A 133 -5.34 20.48 -7.12
C ASP A 133 -4.84 19.03 -7.32
N GLU A 134 -3.82 18.65 -6.56
CA GLU A 134 -3.12 17.37 -6.71
C GLU A 134 -2.90 16.67 -5.36
N ASN A 135 -2.75 15.34 -5.41
CA ASN A 135 -2.34 14.54 -4.26
C ASN A 135 -0.85 14.22 -4.34
N VAL A 136 -0.10 14.56 -3.29
CA VAL A 136 1.30 14.16 -3.10
C VAL A 136 1.34 12.97 -2.15
N ILE A 137 2.11 11.94 -2.50
CA ILE A 137 2.15 10.66 -1.76
C ILE A 137 3.58 10.38 -1.30
N GLU A 138 3.72 9.93 -0.05
CA GLU A 138 4.98 9.41 0.49
C GLU A 138 4.76 8.10 1.26
N ILE A 139 5.54 7.07 0.93
CA ILE A 139 5.47 5.73 1.51
C ILE A 139 6.61 5.55 2.51
N SER A 140 6.32 5.07 3.72
CA SER A 140 7.37 4.76 4.69
C SER A 140 8.15 3.50 4.29
N PRO A 141 9.37 3.30 4.80
CA PRO A 141 9.97 1.98 4.82
C PRO A 141 9.08 0.94 5.54
N SER A 142 9.31 -0.34 5.25
CA SER A 142 8.62 -1.42 5.96
C SER A 142 9.05 -1.50 7.42
N PHE A 143 8.09 -1.73 8.30
CA PHE A 143 8.28 -1.94 9.74
C PHE A 143 7.45 -3.12 10.22
N THR A 144 7.72 -3.62 11.42
CA THR A 144 7.02 -4.76 12.01
C THR A 144 6.14 -4.30 13.17
N ILE A 145 4.90 -4.77 13.22
CA ILE A 145 4.08 -4.75 14.43
C ILE A 145 4.30 -6.08 15.17
N ALA A 146 4.73 -5.99 16.43
CA ALA A 146 5.08 -7.16 17.25
C ALA A 146 4.43 -7.09 18.64
N ASN A 147 3.10 -6.96 18.67
CA ASN A 147 2.34 -6.96 19.92
C ASN A 147 2.56 -8.27 20.66
N GLN A 148 2.92 -8.16 21.95
CA GLN A 148 2.97 -9.32 22.82
C GLN A 148 1.58 -9.61 23.34
N VAL A 149 1.09 -10.83 23.13
CA VAL A 149 -0.02 -11.37 23.91
C VAL A 149 0.60 -12.09 25.09
N PRO A 150 0.43 -11.62 26.34
CA PRO A 150 0.93 -12.34 27.50
C PRO A 150 0.28 -13.72 27.55
N VAL A 151 1.08 -14.76 27.35
CA VAL A 151 0.64 -16.14 27.61
C VAL A 151 1.10 -16.49 29.01
N ILE A 152 0.16 -16.75 29.91
CA ILE A 152 0.51 -17.28 31.22
C ILE A 152 0.67 -18.79 31.07
N THR A 153 1.92 -19.23 30.90
CA THR A 153 2.26 -20.64 30.64
C THR A 153 2.29 -21.48 31.91
N GLU A 154 2.60 -20.88 33.06
CA GLU A 154 2.55 -21.53 34.35
C GLU A 154 2.22 -20.54 35.46
N PHE A 155 1.51 -21.03 36.46
CA PHE A 155 1.48 -20.45 37.80
C PHE A 155 2.12 -21.49 38.72
N SER A 156 3.38 -21.30 39.07
CA SER A 156 4.03 -22.11 40.09
C SER A 156 4.07 -21.30 41.38
N VAL A 157 3.65 -21.93 42.48
CA VAL A 157 3.79 -21.35 43.81
C VAL A 157 4.79 -22.20 44.58
N ASN A 158 5.96 -21.62 44.84
CA ASN A 158 7.02 -22.31 45.58
C ASN A 158 6.70 -22.38 47.06
N SER A 159 7.14 -23.46 47.73
CA SER A 159 7.00 -23.64 49.18
C SER A 159 5.55 -23.66 49.70
N ILE A 160 4.64 -24.30 48.96
CA ILE A 160 3.36 -24.72 49.54
C ILE A 160 3.65 -25.78 50.59
N GLU A 161 3.28 -25.49 51.84
CA GLU A 161 3.11 -26.52 52.85
C GLU A 161 1.66 -27.00 52.80
N TYR A 162 1.46 -28.28 52.46
CA TYR A 162 0.13 -28.85 52.23
C TYR A 162 -0.55 -29.13 53.57
N GLY A 163 -1.61 -28.39 53.88
CA GLY A 163 -2.60 -28.79 54.88
C GLY A 163 -3.65 -29.73 54.27
N SER A 164 -4.25 -30.63 55.06
CA SER A 164 -5.23 -31.61 54.57
C SER A 164 -6.62 -31.01 54.28
N GLY A 165 -6.83 -29.75 54.64
CA GLY A 165 -8.09 -29.02 54.48
C GLY A 165 -9.12 -29.29 55.59
N SER A 166 -8.76 -30.03 56.63
CA SER A 166 -9.70 -30.54 57.65
C SER A 166 -10.12 -29.47 58.68
N SER A 167 -9.40 -28.35 58.77
CA SER A 167 -9.72 -27.23 59.65
C SER A 167 -9.20 -25.89 59.11
N ALA A 168 -9.60 -24.77 59.70
CA ALA A 168 -9.08 -23.45 59.32
C ALA A 168 -7.56 -23.33 59.55
N SER A 169 -7.02 -24.07 60.52
CA SER A 169 -5.59 -24.20 60.83
C SER A 169 -4.85 -25.25 59.97
N ASP A 170 -5.57 -25.98 59.12
CA ASP A 170 -5.05 -27.08 58.30
C ASP A 170 -5.32 -26.83 56.80
N ARG A 171 -5.31 -25.55 56.38
CA ARG A 171 -5.30 -25.19 54.95
C ARG A 171 -3.85 -25.12 54.48
N ALA A 172 -3.63 -25.36 53.18
CA ALA A 172 -2.34 -25.09 52.57
C ALA A 172 -1.89 -23.65 52.89
N TRP A 173 -0.69 -23.51 53.46
CA TRP A 173 -0.17 -22.24 53.97
C TRP A 173 1.23 -21.99 53.37
N PHE A 174 1.58 -20.72 53.17
CA PHE A 174 2.93 -20.31 52.76
C PHE A 174 3.78 -20.13 54.01
N SER A 175 4.85 -20.89 54.17
CA SER A 175 5.78 -20.79 55.31
C SER A 175 6.69 -19.55 55.21
N ILE A 176 6.07 -18.38 55.08
CA ILE A 176 6.69 -17.06 55.01
C ILE A 176 6.21 -16.20 56.20
N ALA A 177 6.99 -15.19 56.58
CA ALA A 177 6.59 -14.24 57.62
C ALA A 177 5.29 -13.51 57.23
N ALA A 178 4.52 -13.05 58.21
CA ALA A 178 3.23 -12.39 57.96
C ALA A 178 3.35 -11.10 57.11
N ASP A 179 4.54 -10.51 57.08
CA ASP A 179 4.93 -9.32 56.32
C ASP A 179 5.82 -9.64 55.11
N ALA A 180 6.07 -10.92 54.82
CA ALA A 180 6.88 -11.32 53.69
C ALA A 180 6.15 -11.12 52.36
N THR A 181 6.91 -10.77 51.33
CA THR A 181 6.43 -10.63 49.95
C THR A 181 6.29 -12.00 49.29
N LEU A 182 5.14 -12.27 48.66
CA LEU A 182 5.01 -13.37 47.71
C LEU A 182 5.62 -12.94 46.37
N GLU A 183 6.73 -13.57 45.98
CA GLU A 183 7.34 -13.34 44.68
C GLU A 183 6.68 -14.22 43.61
N VAL A 184 6.19 -13.57 42.55
CA VAL A 184 5.57 -14.23 41.40
C VAL A 184 6.51 -14.09 40.21
N TYR A 185 6.93 -15.22 39.63
CA TYR A 185 7.77 -15.22 38.43
C TYR A 185 6.91 -15.40 37.18
N LEU A 186 6.96 -14.42 36.28
CA LEU A 186 6.37 -14.55 34.95
C LEU A 186 7.48 -15.01 33.99
N GLY A 187 7.37 -16.23 33.47
CA GLY A 187 8.31 -16.74 32.49
C GLY A 187 8.28 -15.92 31.19
N ARG A 188 9.46 -15.55 30.67
CA ARG A 188 9.64 -15.11 29.28
C ARG A 188 10.25 -16.27 28.50
N GLN A 189 9.61 -16.66 27.39
CA GLN A 189 10.23 -17.49 26.34
C GLN A 189 10.76 -16.55 25.26
#